data_AF-A0A537XE53-F1
#
_entry.id   AF-A0A537XE53-F1
#
_cell.length_a   1.000
_cell.length_b   1.000
_cell.length_c   1.000
_cell.angle_alpha   90.00
_cell.angle_beta   90.00
_cell.angle_gamma   90.00
#
_symmetry.space_group_name_H-M   'P 1'
#
loop_
_entity.id
_entity.type
_entity.pdbx_description
1 polymer ?
#
loop_
_entity_poly.entity_id
_entity_poly.type
_entity_poly.pdbx_seq_one_letter_code
_entity_poly.pdbx_strand_id
1 'polypeptide(L)'
;MPTFCRHNRFIERCPICREQLPSSGPVPPGAARPQRPKGAGGRRGTAGPSRRQGAELRVRRVPRASVDDFASTLLPGLRASGDARRLVSELAFAAGRLAALALDPPGPYARVATLADVERAMALAFLIVYLAPLEEPDPFAAIEELAAAWENGFLPELGTARTGPRTSHDPARGTRTLEAFRAWTSRWGSAQAAFTGDPGWSPERRFDRVFERLALPGLHRAGRYELLVVLGRLGRVELRAPGLRFDGADETSVGAKRAFGIAEPRLLERRAADLASTCEVPLEALDLALAGWQRGERVHAGFSDAVADPSAEARALGALGL
;
A
#
# COMPACT_ATOMS: atom_id res chain seq x y z
N MET A 1 42.43 2.20 13.24
CA MET A 1 41.05 1.89 13.66
C MET A 1 40.16 1.98 12.43
N PRO A 2 39.30 0.99 12.13
CA PRO A 2 38.49 1.04 10.93
C PRO A 2 37.38 2.09 11.09
N THR A 3 37.44 3.13 10.26
CA THR A 3 36.52 4.27 10.31
C THR A 3 35.25 3.97 9.52
N PHE A 4 34.10 4.16 10.16
CA PHE A 4 32.79 4.06 9.51
C PHE A 4 32.45 5.39 8.84
N CYS A 5 31.87 5.33 7.64
CA CYS A 5 31.36 6.51 6.95
C CYS A 5 29.93 6.86 7.40
N ARG A 6 29.42 8.02 6.96
CA ARG A 6 28.03 8.46 7.17
C ARG A 6 26.95 7.51 6.61
N HIS A 7 27.32 6.55 5.75
CA HIS A 7 26.44 5.51 5.23
C HIS A 7 26.48 4.21 6.06
N ASN A 8 27.04 4.28 7.26
CA ASN A 8 27.14 3.20 8.24
C ASN A 8 27.81 1.92 7.69
N ARG A 9 28.84 2.10 6.85
CA ARG A 9 29.71 1.06 6.31
C ARG A 9 31.17 1.45 6.54
N PHE A 10 32.08 0.47 6.52
CA PHE A 10 33.52 0.76 6.45
C PHE A 10 33.83 1.61 5.21
N ILE A 11 34.59 2.69 5.38
CA ILE A 11 34.93 3.65 4.31
C ILE A 11 35.44 2.93 3.05
N GLU A 12 36.31 1.93 3.21
CA GLU A 12 36.92 1.16 2.11
C GLU A 12 35.93 0.24 1.36
N ARG A 13 34.77 -0.06 1.96
CA ARG A 13 33.75 -0.99 1.41
C ARG A 13 32.43 -0.30 1.08
N CYS A 14 32.35 1.02 1.25
CA CYS A 14 31.17 1.77 0.89
C CYS A 14 31.21 2.10 -0.61
N PRO A 15 30.27 1.62 -1.43
CA PRO A 15 30.28 1.86 -2.88
C PRO A 15 30.15 3.35 -3.23
N ILE A 16 29.57 4.17 -2.33
CA ILE A 16 29.37 5.61 -2.52
C ILE A 16 30.64 6.40 -2.16
N CYS A 17 31.31 6.06 -1.06
CA CYS A 17 32.50 6.79 -0.62
C CYS A 17 33.77 6.34 -1.36
N ARG A 18 33.82 5.09 -1.84
CA ARG A 18 35.00 4.53 -2.51
C ARG A 18 35.38 5.28 -3.79
N GLU A 19 34.41 5.82 -4.51
CA GLU A 19 34.63 6.62 -5.72
C GLU A 19 35.27 7.99 -5.42
N GLN A 20 35.19 8.46 -4.17
CA GLN A 20 35.66 9.78 -3.74
C GLN A 20 37.00 9.72 -2.99
N LEU A 21 37.58 8.53 -2.79
CA LEU A 21 38.89 8.38 -2.17
C LEU A 21 39.99 8.61 -3.21
N PRO A 22 41.06 9.36 -2.88
CA PRO A 22 42.19 9.51 -3.79
C PRO A 22 42.79 8.13 -4.09
N SER A 23 42.99 7.83 -5.38
CA SER A 23 43.50 6.54 -5.81
C SER A 23 44.87 6.26 -5.19
N SER A 24 44.92 5.38 -4.19
CA SER A 24 46.17 4.72 -3.79
C SER A 24 46.70 3.95 -5.00
N GLY A 25 47.97 4.15 -5.33
CA GLY A 25 48.65 3.65 -6.54
C GLY A 25 48.66 2.11 -6.72
N PRO A 26 49.38 1.63 -7.75
CA PRO A 26 49.13 0.33 -8.36
C PRO A 26 49.39 -0.86 -7.42
N VAL A 27 48.49 -1.84 -7.47
CA VAL A 27 48.57 -3.12 -6.77
C VAL A 27 49.64 -4.00 -7.43
N PRO A 28 50.60 -4.58 -6.68
CA PRO A 28 51.57 -5.51 -7.24
C PRO A 28 50.92 -6.88 -7.53
N PRO A 29 51.35 -7.59 -8.60
CA PRO A 29 50.78 -8.89 -8.94
C PRO A 29 51.41 -9.99 -8.08
N GLY A 30 50.56 -10.87 -7.53
CA GLY A 30 50.99 -12.19 -7.06
C GLY A 30 50.81 -12.44 -5.57
N ALA A 31 49.69 -13.06 -5.22
CA ALA A 31 49.64 -14.01 -4.11
C ALA A 31 48.50 -15.01 -4.37
N ALA A 32 48.89 -16.24 -4.75
CA ALA A 32 47.99 -17.33 -5.02
C ALA A 32 47.18 -17.72 -3.77
N ARG A 33 45.90 -17.97 -3.96
CA ARG A 33 44.96 -18.40 -2.92
C ARG A 33 45.10 -19.92 -2.73
N PRO A 34 45.28 -20.46 -1.50
CA PRO A 34 45.34 -21.91 -1.31
C PRO A 34 43.96 -22.55 -1.53
N GLN A 35 43.91 -23.60 -2.34
CA GLN A 35 42.73 -24.45 -2.49
C GLN A 35 42.55 -25.33 -1.25
N ARG A 36 41.33 -25.38 -0.73
CA ARG A 36 40.91 -26.25 0.37
C ARG A 36 40.50 -27.63 -0.17
N PRO A 37 40.91 -28.75 0.45
CA PRO A 37 40.60 -30.09 -0.05
C PRO A 37 39.12 -30.46 0.16
N LYS A 38 38.59 -31.27 -0.76
CA LYS A 38 37.25 -31.87 -0.71
C LYS A 38 37.23 -33.00 0.32
N GLY A 39 36.51 -32.78 1.43
CA GLY A 39 36.16 -33.83 2.39
C GLY A 39 34.83 -34.50 2.01
N ALA A 40 34.83 -35.83 1.99
CA ALA A 40 33.66 -36.68 1.80
C ALA A 40 32.91 -36.92 3.13
N GLY A 41 31.59 -37.11 3.05
CA GLY A 41 30.80 -37.83 4.05
C GLY A 41 29.87 -36.98 4.92
N GLY A 42 28.55 -37.17 4.73
CA GLY A 42 27.52 -36.67 5.65
C GLY A 42 26.11 -36.83 5.12
N ARG A 43 25.53 -38.04 5.20
CA ARG A 43 24.10 -38.30 5.00
C ARG A 43 23.29 -37.55 6.06
N ARG A 44 22.27 -36.76 5.66
CA ARG A 44 21.03 -36.51 6.41
C ARG A 44 20.01 -35.74 5.57
N GLY A 45 18.78 -36.28 5.54
CA GLY A 45 17.53 -35.53 5.38
C GLY A 45 17.12 -35.20 3.94
N THR A 46 16.22 -36.01 3.39
CA THR A 46 15.34 -35.63 2.28
C THR A 46 14.44 -34.46 2.71
N ALA A 47 14.92 -33.24 2.52
CA ALA A 47 14.06 -32.07 2.46
C ALA A 47 13.56 -31.95 1.02
N GLY A 48 12.28 -32.23 0.82
CA GLY A 48 11.61 -32.08 -0.47
C GLY A 48 11.77 -30.66 -1.02
N PRO A 49 11.75 -30.47 -2.34
CA PRO A 49 11.91 -29.15 -2.94
C PRO A 49 10.76 -28.25 -2.46
N SER A 50 11.11 -27.24 -1.66
CA SER A 50 10.28 -26.07 -1.45
C SER A 50 9.96 -25.51 -2.84
N ARG A 51 8.75 -25.80 -3.32
CA ARG A 51 8.12 -25.07 -4.42
C ARG A 51 7.89 -23.63 -3.93
N ARG A 52 8.95 -22.82 -3.95
CA ARG A 52 8.80 -21.41 -4.23
C ARG A 52 8.31 -21.36 -5.67
N GLN A 53 6.99 -21.39 -5.83
CA GLN A 53 6.37 -20.98 -7.08
C GLN A 53 7.03 -19.65 -7.45
N GLY A 54 7.77 -19.66 -8.56
CA GLY A 54 8.45 -18.48 -9.05
C GLY A 54 7.40 -17.40 -9.22
N ALA A 55 7.48 -16.35 -8.42
CA ALA A 55 6.76 -15.13 -8.70
C ALA A 55 7.21 -14.71 -10.10
N GLU A 56 6.31 -14.85 -11.07
CA GLU A 56 6.53 -14.45 -12.44
C GLU A 56 7.02 -13.00 -12.43
N LEU A 57 8.24 -12.77 -12.92
CA LEU A 57 8.86 -11.45 -12.94
C LEU A 57 8.11 -10.58 -13.94
N ARG A 58 7.07 -9.86 -13.49
CA ARG A 58 6.33 -8.92 -14.32
C ARG A 58 7.10 -7.61 -14.44
N VAL A 59 7.70 -7.38 -15.60
CA VAL A 59 8.33 -6.10 -15.94
C VAL A 59 7.26 -5.17 -16.52
N ARG A 60 6.75 -4.25 -15.70
CA ARG A 60 5.88 -3.16 -16.17
C ARG A 60 6.74 -1.93 -16.50
N ARG A 61 6.68 -1.48 -17.75
CA ARG A 61 7.22 -0.16 -18.13
C ARG A 61 6.19 0.89 -17.71
N VAL A 62 6.59 1.73 -16.76
CA VAL A 62 5.80 2.89 -16.33
C VAL A 62 6.40 4.10 -17.02
N PRO A 63 5.62 4.91 -17.76
CA PRO A 63 6.13 6.15 -18.34
C PRO A 63 6.60 7.07 -17.22
N ARG A 64 7.84 7.55 -17.33
CA ARG A 64 8.48 8.47 -16.38
C ARG A 64 8.91 9.71 -17.11
N ALA A 65 8.88 10.85 -16.41
CA ALA A 65 9.36 12.10 -16.97
C ALA A 65 10.88 12.01 -17.25
N SER A 66 11.36 12.81 -18.20
CA SER A 66 12.80 12.97 -18.41
C SER A 66 13.45 13.54 -17.15
N VAL A 67 14.63 13.01 -16.80
CA VAL A 67 15.44 13.53 -15.70
C VAL A 67 15.76 15.01 -15.94
N ASP A 68 15.57 15.82 -14.91
CA ASP A 68 15.93 17.23 -14.86
C ASP A 68 16.70 17.53 -13.56
N ASP A 69 16.93 18.80 -13.24
CA ASP A 69 17.69 19.21 -12.05
C ASP A 69 16.86 19.11 -10.74
N PHE A 70 15.69 18.49 -10.78
CA PHE A 70 14.84 18.33 -9.59
C PHE A 70 15.52 17.48 -8.51
N ALA A 71 15.50 18.02 -7.29
CA ALA A 71 15.91 17.31 -6.09
C ALA A 71 15.00 17.69 -4.91
N SER A 72 14.59 16.69 -4.15
CA SER A 72 13.81 16.88 -2.92
C SER A 72 14.39 16.05 -1.79
N THR A 73 14.49 16.65 -0.60
CA THR A 73 14.90 15.95 0.62
C THR A 73 13.83 14.96 1.11
N LEU A 74 12.55 15.27 0.86
CA LEU A 74 11.41 14.41 1.18
C LEU A 74 11.30 13.23 0.21
N LEU A 75 11.65 13.44 -1.06
CA LEU A 75 11.53 12.44 -2.13
C LEU A 75 12.87 12.21 -2.86
N PRO A 76 13.92 11.72 -2.17
CA PRO A 76 15.27 11.64 -2.74
C PRO A 76 15.41 10.59 -3.84
N GLY A 77 14.38 9.75 -4.06
CA GLY A 77 14.32 8.81 -5.17
C GLY A 77 13.78 9.39 -6.47
N LEU A 78 13.16 10.57 -6.42
CA LEU A 78 12.70 11.28 -7.62
C LEU A 78 13.81 12.17 -8.19
N ARG A 79 13.93 12.16 -9.52
CA ARG A 79 14.95 12.87 -10.30
C ARG A 79 14.37 13.75 -11.42
N ALA A 80 13.05 13.86 -11.47
CA ALA A 80 12.34 14.59 -12.49
C ALA A 80 11.20 15.38 -11.85
N SER A 81 11.12 16.68 -12.11
CA SER A 81 10.03 17.53 -11.61
C SER A 81 8.66 17.06 -12.12
N GLY A 82 8.60 16.48 -13.32
CA GLY A 82 7.37 15.88 -13.87
C GLY A 82 6.85 14.69 -13.05
N ASP A 83 7.73 13.81 -12.56
CA ASP A 83 7.32 12.70 -11.70
C ASP A 83 6.85 13.20 -10.33
N ALA A 84 7.47 14.27 -9.81
CA ALA A 84 7.10 14.89 -8.56
C ALA A 84 5.75 15.61 -8.65
N ARG A 85 5.50 16.41 -9.71
CA ARG A 85 4.19 17.01 -10.00
C ARG A 85 3.09 15.97 -10.15
N ARG A 86 3.39 14.84 -10.79
CA ARG A 86 2.44 13.73 -10.86
C ARG A 86 2.11 13.16 -9.47
N LEU A 87 3.09 12.95 -8.60
CA LEU A 87 2.83 12.48 -7.23
C LEU A 87 2.01 13.52 -6.44
N VAL A 88 2.28 14.81 -6.64
CA VAL A 88 1.50 15.90 -6.04
C VAL A 88 0.05 15.86 -6.48
N SER A 89 -0.22 15.66 -7.78
CA SER A 89 -1.59 15.52 -8.29
C SER A 89 -2.30 14.30 -7.68
N GLU A 90 -1.60 13.17 -7.54
CA GLU A 90 -2.15 11.98 -6.88
C GLU A 90 -2.41 12.20 -5.38
N LEU A 91 -1.57 12.98 -4.70
CA LEU A 91 -1.74 13.38 -3.31
C LEU A 91 -2.97 14.27 -3.12
N ALA A 92 -3.14 15.28 -3.98
CA ALA A 92 -4.28 16.17 -3.97
C ALA A 92 -5.60 15.41 -4.20
N PHE A 93 -5.61 14.50 -5.17
CA PHE A 93 -6.74 13.61 -5.42
C PHE A 93 -7.06 12.73 -4.21
N ALA A 94 -6.05 12.04 -3.66
CA ALA A 94 -6.26 11.13 -2.53
C ALA A 94 -6.72 11.85 -1.26
N ALA A 95 -6.17 13.04 -0.96
CA ALA A 95 -6.59 13.85 0.17
C ALA A 95 -8.05 14.32 0.02
N GLY A 96 -8.40 14.85 -1.16
CA GLY A 96 -9.75 15.29 -1.46
C GLY A 96 -10.78 14.15 -1.47
N ARG A 97 -10.40 12.97 -1.98
CA ARG A 97 -11.21 11.74 -1.85
C ARG A 97 -11.51 11.40 -0.39
N LEU A 98 -10.51 11.48 0.50
CA LEU A 98 -10.73 11.19 1.93
C LEU A 98 -11.65 12.22 2.59
N ALA A 99 -11.58 13.49 2.18
CA ALA A 99 -12.51 14.51 2.62
C ALA A 99 -13.94 14.23 2.12
N ALA A 100 -14.09 13.89 0.83
CA ALA A 100 -15.37 13.53 0.24
C ALA A 100 -15.99 12.29 0.92
N LEU A 101 -15.20 11.25 1.21
CA LEU A 101 -15.67 10.09 1.98
C LEU A 101 -16.26 10.46 3.33
N ALA A 102 -15.69 11.46 4.01
CA ALA A 102 -16.14 11.87 5.33
C ALA A 102 -17.35 12.82 5.32
N LEU A 103 -17.53 13.58 4.23
CA LEU A 103 -18.53 14.65 4.15
C LEU A 103 -19.71 14.31 3.25
N ASP A 104 -19.45 13.81 2.04
CA ASP A 104 -20.45 13.50 1.02
C ASP A 104 -19.99 12.29 0.18
N PRO A 105 -20.01 11.08 0.78
CA PRO A 105 -19.53 9.87 0.10
C PRO A 105 -20.45 9.49 -1.09
N PRO A 106 -19.89 9.17 -2.27
CA PRO A 106 -20.69 8.82 -3.44
C PRO A 106 -21.20 7.37 -3.40
N GLY A 107 -22.33 7.12 -4.07
CA GLY A 107 -22.81 5.78 -4.40
C GLY A 107 -22.90 4.82 -3.20
N PRO A 108 -22.40 3.58 -3.31
CA PRO A 108 -22.38 2.62 -2.22
C PRO A 108 -21.67 3.09 -0.94
N TYR A 109 -20.70 4.02 -1.01
CA TYR A 109 -20.09 4.55 0.20
C TYR A 109 -21.10 5.34 1.05
N ALA A 110 -22.00 6.11 0.44
CA ALA A 110 -23.10 6.78 1.14
C ALA A 110 -24.06 5.80 1.81
N ARG A 111 -24.36 4.68 1.14
CA ARG A 111 -25.14 3.59 1.74
C ARG A 111 -24.40 3.00 2.94
N VAL A 112 -23.10 2.72 2.80
CA VAL A 112 -22.28 2.27 3.94
C VAL A 112 -22.34 3.28 5.08
N ALA A 113 -22.35 4.59 4.87
CA ALA A 113 -22.43 5.58 5.95
C ALA A 113 -23.81 5.64 6.64
N THR A 114 -24.91 5.35 5.93
CA THR A 114 -26.28 5.63 6.39
C THR A 114 -27.12 4.41 6.75
N LEU A 115 -26.77 3.21 6.27
CA LEU A 115 -27.48 1.97 6.59
C LEU A 115 -27.63 1.75 8.10
N ALA A 116 -28.86 1.49 8.57
CA ALA A 116 -29.13 1.21 9.98
C ALA A 116 -28.62 -0.18 10.40
N ASP A 117 -28.70 -1.16 9.50
CA ASP A 117 -28.12 -2.48 9.72
C ASP A 117 -26.59 -2.41 9.55
N VAL A 118 -25.89 -2.40 10.68
CA VAL A 118 -24.44 -2.31 10.73
C VAL A 118 -23.78 -3.49 10.02
N GLU A 119 -24.30 -4.71 10.16
CA GLU A 119 -23.69 -5.89 9.53
C GLU A 119 -23.72 -5.79 8.00
N ARG A 120 -24.85 -5.31 7.44
CA ARG A 120 -24.96 -5.02 6.01
C ARG A 120 -24.03 -3.90 5.57
N ALA A 121 -23.91 -2.84 6.37
CA ALA A 121 -22.99 -1.74 6.07
C ALA A 121 -21.53 -2.22 6.01
N MET A 122 -21.10 -3.04 6.97
CA MET A 122 -19.74 -3.58 7.03
C MET A 122 -19.47 -4.59 5.89
N ALA A 123 -20.47 -5.41 5.53
CA ALA A 123 -20.37 -6.31 4.38
C ALA A 123 -20.27 -5.55 3.05
N LEU A 124 -21.05 -4.49 2.87
CA LEU A 124 -20.97 -3.62 1.68
C LEU A 124 -19.60 -2.91 1.61
N ALA A 125 -19.10 -2.39 2.73
CA ALA A 125 -17.75 -1.80 2.80
C ALA A 125 -16.68 -2.81 2.38
N PHE A 126 -16.80 -4.06 2.87
CA PHE A 126 -15.91 -5.14 2.49
C PHE A 126 -15.96 -5.45 0.99
N LEU A 127 -17.16 -5.55 0.38
CA LEU A 127 -17.30 -5.78 -1.05
C LEU A 127 -16.69 -4.65 -1.90
N ILE A 128 -16.92 -3.39 -1.52
CA ILE A 128 -16.36 -2.23 -2.23
C ILE A 128 -14.84 -2.34 -2.31
N VAL A 129 -14.17 -2.59 -1.19
CA VAL A 129 -12.70 -2.64 -1.16
C VAL A 129 -12.14 -3.95 -1.73
N TYR A 130 -12.87 -5.06 -1.56
CA TYR A 130 -12.43 -6.36 -2.03
C TYR A 130 -12.43 -6.43 -3.56
N LEU A 131 -13.47 -5.90 -4.20
CA LEU A 131 -13.59 -5.86 -5.66
C LEU A 131 -12.89 -4.66 -6.28
N ALA A 132 -12.77 -3.57 -5.51
CA ALA A 132 -12.40 -2.22 -5.94
C ALA A 132 -13.37 -1.67 -7.03
N PRO A 133 -13.79 -0.39 -6.94
CA PRO A 133 -14.61 0.21 -7.99
C PRO A 133 -13.90 0.21 -9.35
N LEU A 134 -14.69 0.09 -10.43
CA LEU A 134 -14.19 0.08 -11.80
C LEU A 134 -13.70 1.48 -12.23
N GLU A 135 -12.80 1.52 -13.21
CA GLU A 135 -12.39 2.75 -13.90
C GLU A 135 -13.25 2.94 -15.18
N GLU A 136 -14.58 2.87 -14.98
CA GLU A 136 -15.63 2.93 -16.01
C GLU A 136 -16.73 3.92 -15.59
N PRO A 137 -17.62 4.36 -16.51
CA PRO A 137 -18.68 5.33 -16.20
C PRO A 137 -19.60 4.94 -15.03
N ASP A 138 -19.83 3.64 -14.85
CA ASP A 138 -20.51 3.10 -13.66
C ASP A 138 -19.48 2.32 -12.81
N PRO A 139 -18.80 3.00 -11.87
CA PRO A 139 -17.73 2.40 -11.10
C PRO A 139 -18.22 1.32 -10.11
N PHE A 140 -19.52 1.31 -9.79
CA PHE A 140 -20.08 0.48 -8.73
C PHE A 140 -20.98 -0.66 -9.22
N ALA A 141 -21.33 -0.72 -10.50
CA ALA A 141 -22.22 -1.74 -11.09
C ALA A 141 -22.04 -3.16 -10.51
N ALA A 142 -20.82 -3.70 -10.58
CA ALA A 142 -20.53 -5.07 -10.12
C ALA A 142 -20.66 -5.22 -8.59
N ILE A 143 -20.33 -4.17 -7.83
CA ILE A 143 -20.44 -4.17 -6.38
C ILE A 143 -21.91 -4.16 -5.95
N GLU A 144 -22.75 -3.36 -6.61
CA GLU A 144 -24.18 -3.26 -6.28
C GLU A 144 -24.94 -4.55 -6.60
N GLU A 145 -24.66 -5.17 -7.75
CA GLU A 145 -25.22 -6.48 -8.12
C GLU A 145 -24.90 -7.55 -7.06
N LEU A 146 -23.63 -7.63 -6.64
CA LEU A 146 -23.19 -8.62 -5.66
C LEU A 146 -23.65 -8.29 -4.24
N ALA A 147 -23.77 -7.01 -3.89
CA ALA A 147 -24.29 -6.59 -2.59
C ALA A 147 -25.73 -7.06 -2.38
N ALA A 148 -26.57 -7.01 -3.42
CA ALA A 148 -27.95 -7.49 -3.35
C ALA A 148 -28.04 -8.97 -2.97
N ALA A 149 -27.14 -9.83 -3.48
CA ALA A 149 -27.08 -11.24 -3.09
C ALA A 149 -26.69 -11.40 -1.60
N TRP A 150 -25.71 -10.65 -1.13
CA TRP A 150 -25.25 -10.68 0.26
C TRP A 150 -26.34 -10.23 1.23
N GLU A 151 -27.06 -9.16 0.91
CA GLU A 151 -28.14 -8.62 1.74
C GLU A 151 -29.28 -9.61 1.96
N ASN A 152 -29.47 -10.54 1.02
CA ASN A 152 -30.43 -11.64 1.11
C ASN A 152 -29.89 -12.88 1.85
N GLY A 153 -28.69 -12.80 2.43
CA GLY A 153 -28.07 -13.85 3.24
C GLY A 153 -27.24 -14.86 2.45
N PHE A 154 -27.14 -14.72 1.13
CA PHE A 154 -26.36 -15.61 0.26
C PHE A 154 -24.95 -15.07 0.07
N LEU A 155 -23.96 -15.94 -0.06
CA LEU A 155 -22.64 -15.48 -0.51
C LEU A 155 -22.71 -15.17 -2.00
N PRO A 156 -22.28 -13.99 -2.45
CA PRO A 156 -22.30 -13.64 -3.87
C PRO A 156 -21.41 -14.57 -4.70
N GLU A 157 -21.85 -14.93 -5.89
CA GLU A 157 -21.03 -15.66 -6.86
C GLU A 157 -20.07 -14.70 -7.56
N LEU A 158 -18.77 -15.01 -7.56
CA LEU A 158 -17.73 -14.07 -8.01
C LEU A 158 -17.07 -14.44 -9.35
N GLY A 159 -17.45 -15.56 -9.97
CA GLY A 159 -16.69 -16.18 -11.06
C GLY A 159 -16.45 -15.27 -12.28
N THR A 160 -17.36 -14.33 -12.54
CA THR A 160 -17.29 -13.38 -13.66
C THR A 160 -17.27 -11.92 -13.18
N ALA A 161 -17.06 -11.68 -11.89
CA ALA A 161 -17.12 -10.34 -11.31
C ALA A 161 -16.04 -9.43 -11.93
N ARG A 162 -16.48 -8.30 -12.48
CA ARG A 162 -15.56 -7.24 -12.92
C ARG A 162 -14.97 -6.56 -11.69
N THR A 163 -13.70 -6.16 -11.78
CA THR A 163 -12.95 -5.65 -10.64
C THR A 163 -12.09 -4.44 -11.00
N GLY A 164 -11.89 -3.57 -10.01
CA GLY A 164 -11.07 -2.38 -10.13
C GLY A 164 -9.57 -2.65 -9.99
N PRO A 165 -8.74 -1.62 -10.24
CA PRO A 165 -7.28 -1.73 -10.30
C PRO A 165 -6.60 -2.07 -8.97
N ARG A 166 -7.31 -1.96 -7.84
CA ARG A 166 -6.82 -2.27 -6.49
C ARG A 166 -7.49 -3.50 -5.85
N THR A 167 -8.19 -4.30 -6.65
CA THR A 167 -8.90 -5.49 -6.20
C THR A 167 -8.02 -6.46 -5.42
N SER A 168 -8.60 -7.06 -4.37
CA SER A 168 -8.07 -8.25 -3.69
C SER A 168 -8.70 -9.54 -4.19
N HIS A 169 -9.61 -9.46 -5.15
CA HIS A 169 -10.22 -10.64 -5.74
C HIS A 169 -9.24 -11.39 -6.61
N ASP A 170 -9.12 -12.69 -6.35
CA ASP A 170 -8.42 -13.66 -7.18
C ASP A 170 -9.47 -14.68 -7.65
N PRO A 171 -9.78 -14.73 -8.96
CA PRO A 171 -10.76 -15.66 -9.51
C PRO A 171 -10.48 -17.12 -9.14
N ALA A 172 -9.21 -17.53 -9.00
CA ALA A 172 -8.84 -18.90 -8.61
C ALA A 172 -9.21 -19.22 -7.15
N ARG A 173 -9.57 -18.21 -6.35
CA ARG A 173 -10.04 -18.38 -4.97
C ARG A 173 -11.55 -18.48 -4.86
N GLY A 174 -12.30 -18.09 -5.89
CA GLY A 174 -13.77 -18.05 -5.83
C GLY A 174 -14.25 -17.26 -4.61
N THR A 175 -15.20 -17.81 -3.87
CA THR A 175 -15.83 -17.20 -2.68
C THR A 175 -15.02 -17.34 -1.38
N ARG A 176 -13.87 -18.03 -1.40
CA ARG A 176 -13.14 -18.40 -0.17
C ARG A 176 -12.73 -17.21 0.70
N THR A 177 -12.44 -16.05 0.11
CA THR A 177 -12.09 -14.85 0.89
C THR A 177 -13.32 -14.27 1.61
N LEU A 178 -14.50 -14.32 0.98
CA LEU A 178 -15.76 -13.84 1.56
C LEU A 178 -16.22 -14.77 2.68
N GLU A 179 -16.08 -16.08 2.48
CA GLU A 179 -16.29 -17.08 3.53
C GLU A 179 -15.38 -16.84 4.73
N ALA A 180 -14.10 -16.56 4.49
CA ALA A 180 -13.15 -16.25 5.54
C ALA A 180 -13.50 -14.95 6.29
N PHE A 181 -13.98 -13.93 5.59
CA PHE A 181 -14.44 -12.68 6.20
C PHE A 181 -15.66 -12.90 7.07
N ARG A 182 -16.70 -13.58 6.55
CA ARG A 182 -17.91 -13.93 7.31
C ARG A 182 -17.58 -14.78 8.53
N ALA A 183 -16.75 -15.81 8.37
CA ALA A 183 -16.31 -16.64 9.49
C ALA A 183 -15.49 -15.84 10.52
N TRP A 184 -14.70 -14.86 10.08
CA TRP A 184 -13.95 -13.98 10.96
C TRP A 184 -14.88 -13.09 11.78
N THR A 185 -15.83 -12.40 11.17
CA THR A 185 -16.79 -11.55 11.90
C THR A 185 -17.66 -12.38 12.85
N SER A 186 -18.14 -13.55 12.43
CA SER A 186 -18.94 -14.43 13.30
C SER A 186 -18.21 -14.88 14.56
N ARG A 187 -16.88 -15.07 14.53
CA ARG A 187 -16.10 -15.42 15.74
C ARG A 187 -16.12 -14.33 16.81
N TRP A 188 -16.40 -13.09 16.43
CA TRP A 188 -16.54 -11.95 17.35
C TRP A 188 -18.01 -11.64 17.69
N GLY A 189 -18.96 -12.45 17.21
CA GLY A 189 -20.39 -12.26 17.36
C GLY A 189 -21.02 -11.28 16.36
N SER A 190 -20.24 -10.31 15.86
CA SER A 190 -20.68 -9.36 14.83
C SER A 190 -19.48 -8.72 14.11
N ALA A 191 -19.69 -8.18 12.91
CA ALA A 191 -18.70 -7.36 12.23
C ALA A 191 -18.34 -6.14 13.08
N GLN A 192 -19.32 -5.45 13.66
CA GLN A 192 -19.05 -4.29 14.52
C GLN A 192 -18.09 -4.61 15.67
N ALA A 193 -18.30 -5.74 16.35
CA ALA A 193 -17.44 -6.18 17.44
C ALA A 193 -16.03 -6.54 16.95
N ALA A 194 -15.92 -7.17 15.78
CA ALA A 194 -14.64 -7.55 15.18
C ALA A 194 -13.73 -6.35 14.88
N PHE A 195 -14.31 -5.24 14.42
CA PHE A 195 -13.57 -4.01 14.10
C PHE A 195 -13.39 -3.06 15.30
N THR A 196 -14.33 -3.04 16.26
CA THR A 196 -14.22 -2.15 17.44
C THR A 196 -13.17 -2.66 18.43
N GLY A 197 -13.13 -3.98 18.66
CA GLY A 197 -12.19 -4.60 19.58
C GLY A 197 -12.42 -4.19 21.04
N ASP A 198 -11.33 -3.95 21.77
CA ASP A 198 -11.38 -3.55 23.17
C ASP A 198 -11.78 -2.06 23.31
N PRO A 199 -12.71 -1.70 24.21
CA PRO A 199 -13.13 -0.31 24.43
C PRO A 199 -12.00 0.66 24.80
N GLY A 200 -10.93 0.16 25.45
CA GLY A 200 -9.78 0.97 25.87
C GLY A 200 -8.75 1.26 24.78
N TRP A 201 -8.96 0.79 23.55
CA TRP A 201 -8.04 1.08 22.45
C TRP A 201 -8.21 2.49 21.90
N SER A 202 -7.08 3.18 21.70
CA SER A 202 -7.05 4.38 20.85
C SER A 202 -7.39 4.01 19.39
N PRO A 203 -7.79 4.98 18.56
CA PRO A 203 -8.08 4.74 17.14
C PRO A 203 -6.91 4.10 16.39
N GLU A 204 -5.67 4.52 16.69
CA GLU A 204 -4.44 4.00 16.09
C GLU A 204 -4.17 2.56 16.53
N ARG A 205 -4.31 2.28 17.84
CA ARG A 205 -4.14 0.92 18.37
C ARG A 205 -5.20 -0.02 17.83
N ARG A 206 -6.44 0.46 17.68
CA ARG A 206 -7.54 -0.28 17.07
C ARG A 206 -7.22 -0.60 15.62
N PHE A 207 -6.80 0.39 14.84
CA PHE A 207 -6.38 0.20 13.45
C PHE A 207 -5.32 -0.90 13.34
N ASP A 208 -4.26 -0.84 14.14
CA ASP A 208 -3.18 -1.82 14.09
C ASP A 208 -3.62 -3.23 14.42
N ARG A 209 -4.38 -3.39 15.50
CA ARG A 209 -4.85 -4.71 15.94
C ARG A 209 -5.82 -5.31 14.95
N VAL A 210 -6.70 -4.51 14.37
CA VAL A 210 -7.64 -5.01 13.36
C VAL A 210 -6.89 -5.33 12.07
N PHE A 211 -5.94 -4.49 11.63
CA PHE A 211 -5.13 -4.75 10.44
C PHE A 211 -4.38 -6.09 10.51
N GLU A 212 -3.79 -6.41 11.68
CA GLU A 212 -3.15 -7.69 11.96
C GLU A 212 -4.16 -8.86 11.88
N ARG A 213 -5.33 -8.70 12.52
CA ARG A 213 -6.39 -9.73 12.59
C ARG A 213 -7.10 -9.96 11.25
N LEU A 214 -7.11 -8.94 10.39
CA LEU A 214 -7.74 -8.96 9.06
C LEU A 214 -6.82 -9.59 8.01
N ALA A 215 -5.72 -10.25 8.39
CA ALA A 215 -4.87 -11.05 7.50
C ALA A 215 -5.56 -12.33 6.99
N LEU A 216 -6.74 -12.17 6.38
CA LEU A 216 -7.54 -13.24 5.83
C LEU A 216 -6.88 -13.80 4.56
N PRO A 217 -7.04 -15.11 4.29
CA PRO A 217 -6.52 -15.70 3.07
C PRO A 217 -7.07 -14.98 1.84
N GLY A 218 -6.18 -14.42 1.00
CA GLY A 218 -6.56 -13.69 -0.23
C GLY A 218 -6.88 -12.21 -0.04
N LEU A 219 -6.81 -11.66 1.17
CA LEU A 219 -6.97 -10.23 1.41
C LEU A 219 -5.59 -9.60 1.71
N HIS A 220 -5.01 -8.92 0.73
CA HIS A 220 -3.66 -8.36 0.82
C HIS A 220 -3.63 -7.02 1.57
N ARG A 221 -2.42 -6.44 1.78
CA ARG A 221 -2.23 -5.17 2.50
C ARG A 221 -3.17 -4.07 1.99
N ALA A 222 -3.17 -3.80 0.68
CA ALA A 222 -3.97 -2.73 0.10
C ALA A 222 -5.48 -2.85 0.41
N GLY A 223 -6.09 -4.03 0.31
CA GLY A 223 -7.50 -4.24 0.66
C GLY A 223 -7.78 -4.10 2.15
N ARG A 224 -6.90 -4.64 3.01
CA ARG A 224 -7.00 -4.49 4.48
C ARG A 224 -6.91 -3.03 4.91
N TYR A 225 -5.93 -2.32 4.37
CA TYR A 225 -5.69 -0.92 4.68
C TYR A 225 -6.88 -0.07 4.25
N GLU A 226 -7.30 -0.21 2.98
CA GLU A 226 -8.43 0.54 2.43
C GLU A 226 -9.72 0.30 3.21
N LEU A 227 -10.00 -0.95 3.62
CA LEU A 227 -11.19 -1.24 4.43
C LEU A 227 -11.23 -0.41 5.72
N LEU A 228 -10.13 -0.36 6.44
CA LEU A 228 -10.06 0.35 7.72
C LEU A 228 -10.13 1.87 7.51
N VAL A 229 -9.52 2.39 6.45
CA VAL A 229 -9.60 3.81 6.10
C VAL A 229 -11.03 4.19 5.72
N VAL A 230 -11.70 3.40 4.86
CA VAL A 230 -13.08 3.63 4.45
C VAL A 230 -14.02 3.59 5.65
N LEU A 231 -13.92 2.58 6.51
CA LEU A 231 -14.76 2.48 7.72
C LEU A 231 -14.52 3.63 8.70
N GLY A 232 -13.27 4.08 8.84
CA GLY A 232 -12.91 5.24 9.65
C GLY A 232 -13.50 6.54 9.10
N ARG A 233 -13.34 6.78 7.80
CA ARG A 233 -13.82 8.00 7.15
C ARG A 233 -15.35 8.09 7.10
N LEU A 234 -16.03 6.96 6.91
CA LEU A 234 -17.49 6.90 6.93
C LEU A 234 -18.08 6.91 8.36
N GLY A 235 -17.25 7.03 9.40
CA GLY A 235 -17.70 7.17 10.80
C GLY A 235 -18.28 5.89 11.41
N ARG A 236 -18.03 4.71 10.82
CA ARG A 236 -18.56 3.43 11.33
C ARG A 236 -17.77 2.86 12.48
N VAL A 237 -16.46 3.06 12.44
CA VAL A 237 -15.54 2.64 13.50
C VAL A 237 -14.47 3.71 13.62
N GLU A 238 -14.20 4.19 14.83
CA GLU A 238 -13.17 5.19 15.05
C GLU A 238 -11.77 4.58 14.78
N LEU A 239 -11.21 4.89 13.62
CA LEU A 239 -9.98 4.29 13.10
C LEU A 239 -9.09 5.38 12.53
N ARG A 240 -7.79 5.32 12.85
CA ARG A 240 -6.76 6.19 12.26
C ARG A 240 -5.53 5.37 11.97
N ALA A 241 -4.95 5.52 10.78
CA ALA A 241 -3.76 4.76 10.43
C ALA A 241 -2.52 5.39 11.10
N PRO A 242 -1.76 4.66 11.93
CA PRO A 242 -0.50 5.17 12.49
C PRO A 242 0.70 4.98 11.55
N GLY A 243 0.52 4.28 10.43
CA GLY A 243 1.56 3.89 9.48
C GLY A 243 0.94 3.25 8.25
N LEU A 244 1.67 3.21 7.14
CA LEU A 244 1.19 2.63 5.88
C LEU A 244 1.28 1.10 5.87
N ARG A 245 2.08 0.45 6.72
CA ARG A 245 2.19 -1.02 6.78
C ARG A 245 2.72 -1.62 5.47
N PHE A 246 3.81 -1.08 4.94
CA PHE A 246 4.40 -1.56 3.68
C PHE A 246 4.70 -3.07 3.69
N ASP A 247 4.23 -3.79 2.67
CA ASP A 247 4.41 -5.26 2.54
C ASP A 247 5.44 -5.66 1.46
N GLY A 248 5.92 -4.67 0.71
CA GLY A 248 7.01 -4.79 -0.24
C GLY A 248 6.65 -5.33 -1.62
N ALA A 249 5.44 -5.84 -1.84
CA ALA A 249 4.98 -6.40 -3.10
C ALA A 249 3.85 -5.57 -3.76
N ASP A 250 3.04 -4.86 -2.97
CA ASP A 250 1.96 -4.02 -3.52
C ASP A 250 2.46 -2.70 -4.14
N GLU A 251 1.67 -2.11 -5.03
CA GLU A 251 2.03 -0.89 -5.78
C GLU A 251 2.37 0.29 -4.85
N THR A 252 1.68 0.41 -3.70
CA THR A 252 2.01 1.44 -2.70
C THR A 252 3.42 1.25 -2.16
N SER A 253 3.77 0.02 -1.74
CA SER A 253 5.10 -0.29 -1.21
C SER A 253 6.19 -0.10 -2.26
N VAL A 254 5.95 -0.48 -3.51
CA VAL A 254 6.91 -0.28 -4.61
C VAL A 254 7.05 1.21 -4.94
N GLY A 255 5.94 1.94 -4.97
CA GLY A 255 5.91 3.39 -5.15
C GLY A 255 6.70 4.12 -4.07
N ALA A 256 6.45 3.79 -2.81
CA ALA A 256 7.19 4.33 -1.66
C ALA A 256 8.70 4.09 -1.80
N LYS A 257 9.12 2.85 -2.10
CA LYS A 257 10.54 2.51 -2.27
C LYS A 257 11.21 3.36 -3.35
N ARG A 258 10.52 3.58 -4.46
CA ARG A 258 11.02 4.37 -5.60
C ARG A 258 11.03 5.85 -5.30
N ALA A 259 9.94 6.41 -4.78
CA ALA A 259 9.82 7.84 -4.49
C ALA A 259 10.76 8.27 -3.35
N PHE A 260 10.86 7.45 -2.30
CA PHE A 260 11.75 7.71 -1.18
C PHE A 260 13.17 7.19 -1.40
N GLY A 261 13.46 6.43 -2.46
CA GLY A 261 14.82 5.93 -2.74
C GLY A 261 15.40 5.03 -1.64
N ILE A 262 14.57 4.30 -0.90
CA ILE A 262 14.98 3.40 0.20
C ILE A 262 14.07 2.19 0.30
N ALA A 263 14.56 1.07 0.81
CA ALA A 263 13.76 -0.16 0.95
C ALA A 263 13.63 -0.66 2.41
N GLU A 264 14.25 0.03 3.37
CA GLU A 264 14.15 -0.34 4.78
C GLU A 264 12.77 0.11 5.32
N PRO A 265 11.94 -0.82 5.86
CA PRO A 265 10.56 -0.52 6.22
C PRO A 265 10.39 0.60 7.25
N ARG A 266 11.21 0.68 8.31
CA ARG A 266 11.05 1.72 9.34
C ARG A 266 11.33 3.13 8.79
N LEU A 267 12.34 3.25 7.94
CA LEU A 267 12.68 4.50 7.27
C LEU A 267 11.64 4.87 6.21
N LEU A 268 11.02 3.90 5.55
CA LEU A 268 9.88 4.16 4.67
C LEU A 268 8.69 4.74 5.45
N GLU A 269 8.31 4.13 6.56
CA GLU A 269 7.22 4.62 7.42
C GLU A 269 7.51 6.04 7.92
N ARG A 270 8.74 6.28 8.40
CA ARG A 270 9.15 7.61 8.85
C ARG A 270 9.07 8.65 7.72
N ARG A 271 9.60 8.35 6.53
CA ARG A 271 9.57 9.29 5.40
C ARG A 271 8.15 9.54 4.89
N ALA A 272 7.29 8.54 4.93
CA ALA A 272 5.88 8.72 4.63
C ALA A 272 5.21 9.66 5.64
N ALA A 273 5.45 9.47 6.94
CA ALA A 273 4.95 10.38 7.97
C ALA A 273 5.49 11.81 7.80
N ASP A 274 6.80 11.97 7.54
CA ASP A 274 7.43 13.27 7.31
C ASP A 274 6.82 13.98 6.08
N LEU A 275 6.61 13.24 4.97
CA LEU A 275 5.96 13.78 3.76
C LEU A 275 4.51 14.19 4.03
N ALA A 276 3.71 13.33 4.65
CA ALA A 276 2.31 13.62 4.97
C ALA A 276 2.19 14.85 5.89
N SER A 277 3.04 14.93 6.92
CA SER A 277 3.11 16.07 7.83
C SER A 277 3.52 17.35 7.11
N THR A 278 4.50 17.30 6.21
CA THR A 278 4.99 18.51 5.53
C THR A 278 4.01 19.02 4.47
N CYS A 279 3.29 18.13 3.79
CA CYS A 279 2.22 18.50 2.85
C CYS A 279 0.90 18.83 3.57
N GLU A 280 0.82 18.62 4.89
CA GLU A 280 -0.40 18.73 5.70
C GLU A 280 -1.57 17.96 5.07
N VAL A 281 -1.32 16.69 4.76
CA VAL A 281 -2.34 15.75 4.27
C VAL A 281 -2.46 14.57 5.25
N PRO A 282 -3.62 13.91 5.34
CA PRO A 282 -3.74 12.70 6.13
C PRO A 282 -2.76 11.63 5.65
N LEU A 283 -2.16 10.87 6.57
CA LEU A 283 -1.23 9.79 6.22
C LEU A 283 -1.89 8.77 5.28
N GLU A 284 -3.19 8.52 5.47
CA GLU A 284 -3.96 7.62 4.62
C GLU A 284 -3.98 8.04 3.15
N ALA A 285 -3.84 9.33 2.83
CA ALA A 285 -3.83 9.82 1.46
C ALA A 285 -2.63 9.29 0.68
N LEU A 286 -1.49 9.08 1.35
CA LEU A 286 -0.28 8.54 0.71
C LEU A 286 -0.47 7.12 0.18
N ASP A 287 -1.38 6.34 0.77
CA ASP A 287 -1.61 4.97 0.30
C ASP A 287 -2.13 4.94 -1.14
N LEU A 288 -3.22 5.66 -1.41
CA LEU A 288 -3.79 5.73 -2.75
C LEU A 288 -2.87 6.51 -3.70
N ALA A 289 -2.27 7.62 -3.22
CA ALA A 289 -1.41 8.45 -4.04
C ALA A 289 -0.17 7.71 -4.54
N LEU A 290 0.51 6.95 -3.67
CA LEU A 290 1.69 6.16 -4.07
C LEU A 290 1.32 5.01 -4.99
N ALA A 291 0.15 4.38 -4.79
CA ALA A 291 -0.33 3.33 -5.68
C ALA A 291 -0.62 3.86 -7.09
N GLY A 292 -1.38 4.95 -7.21
CA GLY A 292 -1.66 5.60 -8.50
C GLY A 292 -0.38 6.11 -9.17
N TRP A 293 0.49 6.77 -8.40
CA TRP A 293 1.79 7.24 -8.89
C TRP A 293 2.67 6.09 -9.39
N GLN A 294 2.73 4.98 -8.69
CA GLN A 294 3.52 3.84 -9.11
C GLN A 294 2.95 3.17 -10.37
N ARG A 295 1.62 3.07 -10.48
CA ARG A 295 0.94 2.46 -11.63
C ARG A 295 1.14 3.24 -12.92
N GLY A 296 1.33 4.56 -12.85
CA GLY A 296 1.34 5.43 -14.03
C GLY A 296 -0.05 5.93 -14.44
N GLU A 297 -1.10 5.42 -13.80
CA GLU A 297 -2.51 5.76 -14.02
C GLU A 297 -3.15 6.02 -12.66
N ARG A 298 -4.07 7.00 -12.61
CA ARG A 298 -4.84 7.30 -11.41
C ARG A 298 -5.74 6.11 -11.05
N VAL A 299 -5.94 5.90 -9.76
CA VAL A 299 -6.96 5.00 -9.25
C VAL A 299 -8.05 5.86 -8.63
N HIS A 300 -9.21 5.91 -9.26
CA HIS A 300 -10.30 6.78 -8.85
C HIS A 300 -11.11 6.21 -7.69
N ALA A 301 -11.17 4.89 -7.58
CA ALA A 301 -11.87 4.18 -6.50
C ALA A 301 -13.33 4.69 -6.31
N GLY A 302 -14.00 5.01 -7.42
CA GLY A 302 -15.39 5.47 -7.47
C GLY A 302 -15.61 6.98 -7.37
N PHE A 303 -14.56 7.79 -7.47
CA PHE A 303 -14.63 9.26 -7.40
C PHE A 303 -14.22 9.89 -8.74
N SER A 304 -14.73 11.07 -9.08
CA SER A 304 -14.25 11.82 -10.25
C SER A 304 -13.04 12.69 -9.89
N ASP A 305 -12.28 13.17 -10.88
CA ASP A 305 -11.14 14.07 -10.65
C ASP A 305 -11.52 15.38 -9.93
N ALA A 306 -12.79 15.76 -9.96
CA ALA A 306 -13.29 16.98 -9.32
C ALA A 306 -13.14 16.97 -7.79
N VAL A 307 -12.90 15.80 -7.16
CA VAL A 307 -12.67 15.75 -5.72
C VAL A 307 -11.27 16.16 -5.30
N ALA A 308 -10.33 16.35 -6.22
CA ALA A 308 -8.98 16.76 -5.88
C ALA A 308 -8.97 18.05 -5.05
N ASP A 309 -8.18 18.07 -3.96
CA ASP A 309 -8.05 19.22 -3.07
C ASP A 309 -6.95 20.18 -3.60
N PRO A 310 -7.32 21.36 -4.14
CA PRO A 310 -6.34 22.31 -4.69
C PRO A 310 -5.43 22.90 -3.61
N SER A 311 -5.89 22.96 -2.36
CA SER A 311 -5.08 23.45 -1.25
C SER A 311 -4.03 22.43 -0.85
N ALA A 312 -4.38 21.14 -0.83
CA ALA A 312 -3.40 20.06 -0.65
C ALA A 312 -2.37 20.04 -1.79
N GLU A 313 -2.79 20.29 -3.03
CA GLU A 313 -1.90 20.41 -4.17
C GLU A 313 -0.88 21.54 -3.97
N ALA A 314 -1.33 22.75 -3.63
CA ALA A 314 -0.48 23.90 -3.41
C ALA A 314 0.55 23.68 -2.28
N ARG A 315 0.12 23.09 -1.15
CA ARG A 315 1.03 22.74 -0.04
C ARG A 315 2.06 21.71 -0.46
N ALA A 316 1.65 20.68 -1.21
CA ALA A 316 2.56 19.65 -1.68
C ALA A 316 3.56 20.18 -2.72
N LEU A 317 3.17 21.09 -3.62
CA LEU A 317 4.10 21.79 -4.51
C LEU A 317 5.16 22.57 -3.70
N GLY A 318 4.71 23.37 -2.74
CA GLY A 318 5.61 24.13 -1.86
C GLY A 318 6.56 23.24 -1.05
N ALA A 319 6.06 22.14 -0.48
CA ALA A 319 6.86 21.17 0.27
C ALA A 319 7.95 20.50 -0.57
N LEU A 320 7.72 20.36 -1.87
CA LEU A 320 8.67 19.73 -2.80
C LEU A 320 9.55 20.75 -3.54
N GLY A 321 9.35 22.05 -3.34
CA GLY A 321 10.09 23.11 -4.05
C GLY A 321 9.77 23.18 -5.54
N LEU A 322 8.50 22.95 -5.91
CA LEU A 322 8.00 22.92 -7.29
C LEU A 322 7.24 24.17 -7.72
#